data_AF-A0A328EPA8-F1
#
_entry.id   AF-A0A328EPA8-F1
#
_cell.length_a   1.000
_cell.length_b   1.000
_cell.length_c   1.000
_cell.angle_alpha   90.00
_cell.angle_beta   90.00
_cell.angle_gamma   90.00
#
_symmetry.space_group_name_H-M   'P 1'
#
loop_
_entity.id
_entity.type
_entity.pdbx_description
1 polymer ?
#
loop_
_entity_poly.entity_id
_entity_poly.type
_entity_poly.pdbx_seq_one_letter_code
_entity_poly.pdbx_strand_id
1 'polypeptide(L)' 'METEKFEIVITSPNAKDIKTITMEGTLDEVKVKTDHIARENIGSIVSAFATNGFKSVYQKHYLSAIKCLSAERLSP' A
#
# COMPACT_ATOMS: atom_id res chain seq x y z
N MET A 1 -3.13 23.24 -9.05
CA MET A 1 -3.63 21.91 -8.63
C MET A 1 -4.14 22.07 -7.21
N GLU A 2 -5.33 21.55 -6.91
CA GLU A 2 -5.89 21.63 -5.55
C GLU A 2 -5.17 20.62 -4.65
N THR A 3 -4.82 21.06 -3.45
CA THR A 3 -4.25 20.20 -2.41
C THR A 3 -5.35 19.74 -1.47
N GLU A 4 -5.30 18.47 -1.09
CA GLU A 4 -6.26 17.85 -0.18
C GLU A 4 -5.53 17.12 0.94
N LYS A 5 -6.25 16.86 2.03
CA LYS A 5 -5.75 16.04 3.14
C LYS A 5 -6.09 14.58 2.88
N PHE A 6 -5.11 13.73 3.12
CA PHE A 6 -5.19 12.30 2.90
C PHE A 6 -4.76 11.54 4.14
N GLU A 7 -5.42 10.42 4.36
CA GLU A 7 -5.08 9.42 5.38
C GLU A 7 -4.62 8.16 4.66
N ILE A 8 -3.37 7.75 4.88
CA ILE A 8 -2.81 6.49 4.40
C ILE A 8 -2.89 5.47 5.54
N VAL A 9 -3.71 4.46 5.36
CA VAL A 9 -3.94 3.37 6.31
C VAL A 9 -3.16 2.14 5.85
N ILE A 10 -2.34 1.58 6.73
CA ILE A 10 -1.62 0.33 6.54
C ILE A 10 -2.32 -0.73 7.37
N THR A 11 -2.84 -1.75 6.70
CA THR A 11 -3.50 -2.91 7.30
C THR A 11 -2.69 -4.15 6.97
N SER A 12 -1.98 -4.68 7.97
CA SER A 12 -1.30 -5.97 7.83
C SER A 12 -2.25 -7.09 8.27
N PRO A 13 -2.48 -8.14 7.46
CA PRO A 13 -3.40 -9.24 7.79
C PRO A 13 -2.98 -10.01 9.05
N ASN A 14 -1.70 -9.92 9.43
CA ASN A 14 -1.14 -10.59 10.61
C ASN A 14 -0.87 -9.64 11.79
N ALA A 15 -1.06 -8.33 11.63
CA ALA A 15 -0.86 -7.38 12.73
C ALA A 15 -2.20 -7.01 13.35
N LYS A 16 -2.25 -6.93 14.68
CA LYS A 16 -3.40 -6.38 15.40
C LYS A 16 -3.50 -4.86 15.31
N ASP A 17 -2.45 -4.20 14.81
CA ASP A 17 -2.33 -2.75 14.79
C ASP A 17 -2.53 -2.19 13.38
N ILE A 18 -3.46 -1.25 13.27
CA ILE A 18 -3.65 -0.41 12.09
C ILE A 18 -2.75 0.81 12.25
N LYS A 19 -1.90 1.09 11.25
CA LYS A 19 -1.10 2.32 11.23
C LYS A 19 -1.72 3.32 10.26
N THR A 20 -1.85 4.56 10.70
CA THR A 20 -2.38 5.66 9.88
C THR A 20 -1.35 6.77 9.77
N ILE A 21 -1.16 7.29 8.55
CA ILE A 21 -0.27 8.40 8.24
C ILE A 21 -1.11 9.48 7.56
N THR A 22 -1.13 10.68 8.13
CA THR A 22 -1.79 11.84 7.51
C THR A 22 -0.80 12.62 6.64
N MET A 23 -1.25 13.06 5.48
CA MET A 23 -0.48 13.97 4.61
C MET A 23 -1.39 14.95 3.90
N GLU A 24 -0.85 16.10 3.54
CA GLU A 24 -1.50 17.05 2.63
C GLU A 24 -0.73 17.08 1.32
N GLY A 25 -1.43 17.08 0.20
CA GLY A 25 -0.78 17.09 -1.11
C GLY A 25 -1.77 16.91 -2.25
N THR A 26 -1.25 16.59 -3.41
CA THR A 26 -2.05 16.24 -4.59
C THR A 26 -2.30 14.74 -4.66
N LEU A 27 -3.30 14.33 -5.43
CA LEU A 27 -3.62 12.92 -5.64
C LEU A 27 -2.41 12.11 -6.16
N ASP A 28 -1.58 12.70 -7.02
CA ASP A 28 -0.43 11.98 -7.59
C ASP A 28 0.72 11.82 -6.59
N GLU A 29 0.98 12.82 -5.75
CA GLU A 29 1.94 12.70 -4.64
C GLU A 29 1.53 11.61 -3.65
N VAL A 30 0.23 11.55 -3.34
CA VAL A 30 -0.33 10.52 -2.45
C VAL A 30 -0.17 9.14 -3.05
N LYS A 31 -0.47 8.95 -4.35
CA LYS A 31 -0.26 7.66 -5.03
C LYS A 31 1.19 7.20 -4.93
N VAL A 32 2.14 8.10 -5.21
CA VAL A 32 3.58 7.78 -5.11
C VAL A 32 3.96 7.42 -3.68
N LYS A 33 3.47 8.17 -2.68
CA LYS A 33 3.75 7.91 -1.28
C LYS A 33 3.14 6.58 -0.80
N THR A 34 1.89 6.31 -1.13
CA THR A 34 1.21 5.04 -0.83
C THR A 34 1.92 3.85 -1.47
N ASP A 35 2.36 3.98 -2.72
CA ASP A 35 3.09 2.93 -3.43
C ASP A 35 4.47 2.66 -2.80
N HIS A 36 5.19 3.71 -2.40
CA HIS A 36 6.44 3.58 -1.67
C HIS A 36 6.24 2.87 -0.32
N ILE A 37 5.27 3.29 0.48
CA ILE A 37 4.93 2.66 1.77
C ILE A 37 4.54 1.19 1.56
N ALA A 38 3.78 0.87 0.52
CA ALA A 38 3.39 -0.50 0.21
C ALA A 38 4.59 -1.39 -0.14
N ARG A 39 5.65 -0.85 -0.78
CA ARG A 39 6.90 -1.58 -1.03
C ARG A 39 7.71 -1.83 0.24
N GLU A 40 7.66 -0.91 1.20
CA GLU A 40 8.33 -1.08 2.50
C GLU A 40 7.57 -2.02 3.43
N ASN A 41 6.26 -2.19 3.22
CA ASN A 41 5.36 -2.99 4.05
C ASN A 41 4.81 -4.19 3.28
N ILE A 42 5.68 -4.99 2.66
CA ILE A 42 5.30 -6.20 1.92
C ILE A 42 4.40 -7.10 2.78
N GLY A 43 3.33 -7.60 2.17
CA GLY A 43 2.30 -8.40 2.82
C GLY A 43 1.22 -7.59 3.54
N SER A 44 1.30 -6.26 3.52
CA SER A 44 0.27 -5.36 4.04
C SER A 44 -0.51 -4.69 2.91
N ILE A 45 -1.78 -4.39 3.16
CA ILE A 45 -2.61 -3.55 2.30
C ILE A 45 -2.40 -2.11 2.74
N VAL A 46 -2.06 -1.23 1.79
CA VAL A 46 -1.90 0.20 2.05
C VAL A 46 -2.91 0.98 1.22
N SER A 47 -3.77 1.75 1.88
CA SER A 47 -4.89 2.47 1.27
C SER A 47 -4.84 3.95 1.61
N ALA A 48 -5.03 4.82 0.63
CA ALA A 48 -5.13 6.26 0.81
C ALA A 48 -6.60 6.71 0.71
N PHE A 49 -7.03 7.52 1.67
CA PHE A 49 -8.37 8.08 1.78
C PHE A 49 -8.31 9.59 1.71
N ALA A 50 -9.16 10.22 0.91
CA ALA A 50 -9.36 11.66 0.97
C ALA A 50 -10.26 11.99 2.17
N THR A 51 -9.80 12.86 3.06
CA THR A 51 -10.53 13.17 4.32
C THR A 51 -11.84 13.93 4.08
N ASN A 52 -11.95 14.64 2.95
CA ASN A 52 -13.15 15.41 2.60
C ASN A 52 -14.33 14.55 2.12
N GLY A 53 -14.18 13.22 2.00
CA GLY A 53 -15.26 12.35 1.54
C GLY A 53 -15.21 10.90 1.98
N PHE A 54 -14.33 10.53 2.94
CA PHE A 54 -14.12 9.15 3.40
C PHE A 54 -14.07 8.11 2.26
N LYS A 55 -13.52 8.50 1.11
CA LYS A 55 -13.43 7.65 -0.08
C LYS A 55 -11.99 7.21 -0.26
N SER A 56 -11.78 5.90 -0.41
CA SER A 56 -10.48 5.37 -0.85
C SER A 56 -10.21 5.86 -2.27
N VAL A 57 -9.13 6.63 -2.43
CA VAL A 57 -8.71 7.19 -3.73
C VAL A 57 -7.64 6.32 -4.40
N TYR A 58 -6.91 5.53 -3.61
CA TYR A 58 -5.85 4.67 -4.10
C TYR A 58 -5.54 3.55 -3.10
N GLN A 59 -5.24 2.35 -3.59
CA GLN A 59 -4.85 1.22 -2.76
C GLN A 59 -3.77 0.40 -3.46
N LYS A 60 -2.78 -0.07 -2.69
CA LYS A 60 -1.72 -0.95 -3.19
C LYS A 60 -1.43 -2.06 -2.18
N HIS A 61 -1.12 -3.23 -2.71
CA HIS A 61 -0.70 -4.39 -1.94
C HIS A 61 0.39 -5.10 -2.71
N TYR A 62 1.57 -5.22 -2.10
CA TYR A 62 2.66 -6.05 -2.60
C TYR A 62 2.70 -7.33 -1.78
N LEU A 63 2.37 -8.45 -2.42
CA LEU A 63 2.63 -9.76 -1.84
C LEU A 63 4.13 -10.04 -1.96
N SER A 64 4.73 -10.65 -0.92
CA SER A 64 6.06 -11.23 -1.10
C SER A 64 5.92 -12.23 -2.23
N ALA A 65 6.71 -12.06 -3.29
CA ALA A 65 6.77 -13.06 -4.33
C ALA A 65 7.14 -14.37 -3.64
N ILE A 66 6.20 -15.32 -3.58
CA ILE A 66 6.55 -16.71 -3.37
C ILE A 66 7.56 -16.96 -4.49
N LYS A 67 8.85 -17.14 -4.14
CA LYS A 67 9.85 -17.60 -5.10
C LYS A 67 9.19 -18.78 -5.81
N CYS A 68 8.83 -18.60 -7.08
CA CYS A 68 8.44 -19.73 -7.88
C CYS A 68 9.70 -20.60 -7.92
N LEU A 69 9.71 -21.70 -7.16
CA LEU A 69 10.70 -22.74 -7.29
C LEU A 69 10.45 -23.35 -8.67
N SER A 70 10.89 -22.67 -9.72
CA SER A 70 10.88 -23.20 -11.07
C SER A 70 11.84 -24.38 -11.09
N ALA A 71 11.28 -25.58 -10.85
CA ALA A 71 11.57 -26.84 -11.53
C ALA A 71 13.02 -27.22 -11.85
N GLU A 72 14.02 -26.83 -11.06
CA GLU A 72 15.37 -27.42 -11.13
C GLU A 72 15.40 -28.72 -10.32
N ARG A 73 14.88 -29.83 -10.89
CA ARG A 73 15.28 -31.23 -10.64
C ARG A 73 14.19 -32.20 -11.11
N LEU A 74 13.99 -32.27 -12.42
CA LEU A 74 13.58 -33.53 -13.05
C LEU A 74 14.41 -33.65 -14.34
N SER A 75 15.70 -33.91 -14.17
CA SER A 75 16.52 -34.53 -15.21
C SER A 75 16.60 -36.03 -14.89
N PRO A 76 16.32 -36.93 -15.85
CA PRO A 76 16.40 -38.37 -15.67
C PRO A 76 17.83 -38.88 -15.44
#